data_AF-A0A848TCE7-F1
#
_entry.id   AF-A0A848TCE7-F1
#
_cell.length_a   1.000
_cell.length_b   1.000
_cell.length_c   1.000
_cell.angle_alpha   90.00
_cell.angle_beta   90.00
_cell.angle_gamma   90.00
#
_symmetry.space_group_name_H-M   'P 1'
#
loop_
_entity.id
_entity.type
_entity.pdbx_description
1 polymer ?
#
loop_
_entity_poly.entity_id
_entity_poly.type
_entity_poly.pdbx_seq_one_letter_code
_entity_poly.pdbx_strand_id
1 'polypeptide(L)' 'PGAPEPRITLTAPVLTDAMTTHVLITGYEKRDAIEAARKLSPIEAPIALVLKTATVHWAP' A
#
# COMPACT_ATOMS: atom_id res chain seq x y z
N PRO A 1 0.69 15.67 0.47
CA PRO A 1 1.24 16.92 -0.13
C PRO A 1 2.33 17.49 0.79
N GLY A 2 3.48 17.92 0.26
CA GLY A 2 4.55 18.51 1.08
C GLY A 2 5.84 17.69 1.23
N ALA A 3 6.09 16.71 0.36
CA ALA A 3 7.44 16.16 0.26
C ALA A 3 8.37 17.23 -0.35
N PRO A 4 9.56 17.47 0.22
CA PRO A 4 10.46 18.53 -0.23
C PRO A 4 11.06 18.29 -1.63
N GLU A 5 10.99 17.06 -2.12
CA GLU A 5 11.59 16.66 -3.39
C GLU A 5 10.54 16.21 -4.41
N PRO A 6 10.73 16.51 -5.71
CA PRO A 6 9.86 16.04 -6.77
C PRO A 6 9.92 14.51 -6.88
N ARG A 7 8.77 13.90 -7.12
CA ARG A 7 8.63 12.44 -7.21
C ARG A 7 8.07 12.02 -8.55
N ILE A 8 8.59 10.90 -9.04
CA ILE A 8 7.96 10.10 -10.09
C ILE A 8 7.39 8.87 -9.39
N THR A 9 6.14 8.51 -9.70
CA THR A 9 5.46 7.34 -9.15
C THR A 9 4.80 6.55 -10.27
N LEU A 10 4.71 5.24 -10.09
CA LEU A 10 3.83 4.41 -10.91
C LEU A 10 2.38 4.77 -10.61
N THR A 11 1.54 4.72 -11.63
CA THR A 11 0.11 5.00 -11.52
C THR A 11 -0.65 3.75 -11.08
N ALA A 12 -1.90 3.94 -10.66
CA ALA A 12 -2.75 2.85 -10.21
C ALA A 12 -2.85 1.66 -11.18
N PRO A 13 -3.16 1.83 -12.49
CA PRO A 13 -3.26 0.70 -13.41
C PRO A 13 -1.96 -0.09 -13.52
N VAL A 14 -0.81 0.58 -13.49
CA VAL A 14 0.50 -0.09 -13.53
C VAL A 14 0.73 -0.95 -12.29
N LEU A 15 0.34 -0.46 -11.11
CA LEU A 15 0.48 -1.21 -9.87
C LEU A 15 -0.49 -2.40 -9.79
N THR A 16 -1.70 -2.27 -10.32
CA THR A 16 -2.71 -3.34 -10.28
C THR A 16 -2.49 -4.45 -11.30
N ASP A 17 -1.75 -4.18 -12.39
CA ASP A 17 -1.44 -5.15 -13.44
C ASP A 17 -0.19 -6.00 -13.12
N ALA A 18 0.41 -5.81 -11.95
CA ALA A 18 1.58 -6.57 -11.52
C ALA A 18 1.24 -8.07 -11.37
N MET A 19 2.06 -8.94 -11.95
CA MET A 19 1.93 -10.40 -11.82
C MET A 19 1.98 -10.87 -10.37
N THR A 20 2.75 -10.19 -9.54
CA THR A 20 2.82 -10.45 -8.10
C THR A 20 3.12 -9.15 -7.37
N THR A 21 2.38 -8.90 -6.29
CA THR A 21 2.60 -7.73 -5.43
C THR A 21 2.97 -8.17 -4.03
N HIS A 22 3.99 -7.54 -3.46
CA HIS A 22 4.43 -7.76 -2.10
C HIS A 22 4.44 -6.44 -1.33
N VAL A 23 3.88 -6.45 -0.13
CA VAL A 23 3.90 -5.32 0.79
C VAL A 23 4.70 -5.73 2.01
N LEU A 24 5.79 -5.02 2.29
CA LEU A 24 6.65 -5.28 3.43
C LEU A 24 6.43 -4.18 4.47
N ILE A 25 6.09 -4.57 5.69
CA ILE A 25 5.89 -3.65 6.81
C ILE A 25 6.57 -4.19 8.08
N THR A 26 6.94 -3.27 8.96
CA THR A 26 7.47 -3.58 10.29
C THR A 26 6.69 -2.80 11.35
N GLY A 27 6.61 -3.35 12.56
CA GLY A 27 5.95 -2.71 13.70
C GLY A 27 4.43 -2.84 13.71
N TYR A 28 3.87 -2.71 14.91
CA TYR A 28 2.43 -2.85 15.15
C TYR A 28 1.60 -1.73 14.50
N GLU A 29 2.09 -0.49 14.53
CA GLU A 29 1.39 0.66 13.95
C GLU A 29 1.06 0.44 12.46
N LYS A 30 2.02 -0.10 11.69
CA LYS A 30 1.81 -0.38 10.27
C LYS A 30 0.93 -1.59 10.04
N ARG A 31 0.98 -2.60 10.91
CA ARG A 31 0.06 -3.74 10.85
C ARG A 31 -1.39 -3.27 11.04
N ASP A 32 -1.64 -2.45 12.05
CA ASP A 32 -2.97 -1.92 12.33
C ASP A 32 -3.47 -1.03 11.18
N ALA A 33 -2.60 -0.20 10.61
CA ALA A 33 -2.92 0.62 9.44
C ALA A 33 -3.29 -0.22 8.21
N ILE A 34 -2.60 -1.34 7.96
CA ILE A 34 -2.94 -2.25 6.85
C ILE A 34 -4.30 -2.91 7.08
N GLU A 35 -4.57 -3.38 8.30
CA GLU A 35 -5.86 -4.00 8.63
C GLU A 35 -7.02 -3.02 8.50
N ALA A 36 -6.85 -1.76 8.90
CA ALA A 36 -7.83 -0.71 8.66
C ALA A 36 -8.01 -0.42 7.17
N ALA A 37 -6.90 -0.28 6.42
CA ALA A 37 -6.92 0.06 4.99
C ALA A 37 -7.67 -0.96 4.12
N ARG A 38 -7.74 -2.24 4.52
CA ARG A 38 -8.51 -3.27 3.82
C ARG A 38 -10.00 -2.93 3.63
N LYS A 39 -10.55 -2.06 4.50
CA LYS A 39 -11.96 -1.65 4.48
C LYS A 39 -12.19 -0.26 3.89
N LEU A 40 -11.12 0.45 3.55
CA LEU A 40 -11.16 1.82 3.05
C LEU A 40 -11.02 1.84 1.52
N SER A 41 -11.47 2.93 0.92
CA SER A 41 -11.27 3.14 -0.51
C SER A 41 -9.80 3.52 -0.81
N PRO A 42 -9.29 3.28 -2.04
CA PRO A 42 -7.95 3.72 -2.44
C PRO A 42 -7.72 5.23 -2.40
N ILE A 43 -8.77 6.06 -2.36
CA ILE A 43 -8.62 7.50 -2.19
C ILE A 43 -8.35 7.87 -0.72
N GLU A 44 -8.97 7.17 0.23
CA GLU A 44 -8.75 7.34 1.67
C GLU A 44 -7.45 6.67 2.14
N ALA A 45 -7.18 5.47 1.64
CA ALA A 45 -5.99 4.68 1.93
C ALA A 45 -5.35 4.16 0.63
N PRO A 46 -4.40 4.88 0.02
CA PRO A 46 -3.80 4.50 -1.28
C PRO A 46 -3.21 3.09 -1.33
N ILE A 47 -2.72 2.57 -0.21
CA ILE A 47 -2.23 1.19 -0.13
C ILE A 47 -3.33 0.16 -0.41
N ALA A 48 -4.60 0.45 -0.10
CA ALA A 48 -5.74 -0.44 -0.33
C ALA A 48 -5.90 -0.85 -1.81
N LEU A 49 -5.38 -0.04 -2.74
CA LEU A 49 -5.33 -0.34 -4.16
C LEU A 49 -4.70 -1.72 -4.42
N VAL A 50 -3.59 -2.03 -3.75
CA VAL A 50 -2.81 -3.25 -4.00
C VAL A 50 -3.09 -4.36 -3.01
N LEU A 51 -3.75 -4.08 -1.88
CA LEU A 51 -3.97 -5.07 -0.81
C LEU A 51 -4.88 -6.24 -1.20
N LYS A 52 -5.67 -6.12 -2.27
CA LYS A 52 -6.52 -7.22 -2.76
C LYS A 52 -5.72 -8.38 -3.35
N THR A 53 -4.58 -8.09 -3.97
CA THR A 53 -3.74 -9.07 -4.66
C THR A 53 -2.36 -9.23 -4.01
N ALA A 54 -1.98 -8.31 -3.12
CA ALA A 54 -0.66 -8.34 -2.49
C ALA A 54 -0.54 -9.41 -1.39
N THR A 55 0.62 -10.05 -1.36
CA THR A 55 1.09 -10.77 -0.18
C THR A 55 1.71 -9.78 0.79
N VAL A 56 1.20 -9.72 2.03
CA VAL A 56 1.72 -8.84 3.07
C VAL A 56 2.70 -9.61 3.95
N HIS A 57 3.94 -9.15 3.99
CA HIS A 57 4.99 -9.63 4.89
C HIS A 57 5.10 -8.66 6.07
N TRP A 58 5.05 -9.19 7.28
CA TRP A 58 5.12 -8.40 8.51
C TRP A 58 6.13 -8.97 9.48
N ALA A 59 6.89 -8.08 10.11
CA ALA A 59 7.72 -8.37 11.27
C ALA A 59 7.34 -7.44 12.44
N PRO A 60 7.33 -7.94 13.69
CA PRO A 60 6.97 -7.16 14.87
C PRO A 60 7.92 -5.97 15.11
#